data_AF-A0A6M0K0Z8-F1
#
_entry.id   AF-A0A6M0K0Z8-F1
#
_cell.length_a   1.000
_cell.length_b   1.000
_cell.length_c   1.000
_cell.angle_alpha   90.00
_cell.angle_beta   90.00
_cell.angle_gamma   90.00
#
_symmetry.space_group_name_H-M   'P 1'
#
loop_
_entity.id
_entity.type
_entity.pdbx_description
1 polymer ?
#
loop_
_entity_poly.entity_id
_entity_poly.type
_entity_poly.pdbx_seq_one_letter_code
_entity_poly.pdbx_strand_id
1 'polypeptide(L)'
;DALYVGAKYEQHDSKIDSGYGADGDAAMNFYAGYNIGKHTIKGMIADVDNYGETIYHLGYDYRHRDDLKFFAEVYSEEETAAITTKYGGLAETCWSCSGGQVFAVGLRYDFGAP
;
A
#
# COMPACT_ATOMS: atom_id res chain seq x y z
N ASP A 1 12.50 3.21 21.15
CA ASP A 1 11.59 3.82 20.16
C ASP A 1 12.39 4.34 18.98
N ALA A 2 11.80 4.36 17.78
CA ALA A 2 12.51 4.75 16.56
C ALA A 2 11.55 5.25 15.47
N LEU A 3 11.94 6.34 14.81
CA LEU A 3 11.28 6.89 13.62
C LEU A 3 12.00 6.41 12.36
N TYR A 4 11.23 5.93 11.40
CA TYR A 4 11.68 5.51 10.08
C TYR A 4 10.94 6.37 9.06
N VAL A 5 11.69 6.96 8.14
CA VAL A 5 11.12 7.72 7.02
C VAL A 5 11.76 7.22 5.74
N GLY A 6 10.98 7.22 4.67
CA GLY A 6 11.45 6.82 3.35
C GLY A 6 10.71 7.63 2.29
N ALA A 7 11.41 7.99 1.24
CA ALA A 7 10.81 8.55 0.05
C ALA A 7 11.31 7.76 -1.16
N LYS A 8 10.44 7.55 -2.14
CA LYS A 8 10.76 6.92 -3.42
C LYS A 8 10.24 7.82 -4.54
N TYR A 9 11.03 7.92 -5.60
CA TYR A 9 10.61 8.39 -6.91
C TYR A 9 11.06 7.36 -7.94
N GLU A 10 10.18 7.03 -8.87
CA GLU A 10 10.39 6.08 -9.96
C GLU A 10 9.82 6.69 -11.24
N GLN A 11 10.49 6.44 -12.36
CA GLN A 11 10.02 6.84 -13.69
C GLN A 11 10.21 5.67 -14.65
N HIS A 12 9.24 5.47 -15.51
CA HIS A 12 9.25 4.43 -16.54
C HIS A 12 9.89 4.93 -17.83
N ASP A 13 10.88 4.18 -18.32
CA ASP A 13 11.37 4.23 -19.70
C ASP A 13 10.88 2.96 -20.40
N SER A 14 9.91 3.11 -21.29
CA SER A 14 9.08 2.00 -21.78
C SER A 14 8.65 2.18 -23.22
N LYS A 15 8.11 1.10 -23.82
CA LYS A 15 7.52 1.12 -25.18
C LYS A 15 5.99 1.06 -25.14
N ILE A 16 5.41 1.23 -23.97
CA ILE A 16 3.97 1.20 -23.74
C ILE A 16 3.46 2.63 -23.87
N ASP A 17 2.44 2.83 -24.70
CA ASP A 17 1.91 4.17 -25.00
C ASP A 17 0.78 4.60 -24.03
N SER A 18 0.19 3.67 -23.26
CA SER A 18 -0.88 3.97 -22.32
C SER A 18 -1.08 2.91 -21.22
N GLY A 19 -1.68 3.34 -20.10
CA GLY A 19 -1.87 2.52 -18.90
C GLY A 19 -0.62 2.47 -18.03
N TYR A 20 -0.70 1.78 -16.89
CA TYR A 20 0.41 1.69 -15.93
C TYR A 20 1.74 1.32 -16.57
N GLY A 21 2.74 2.18 -16.37
CA GLY A 21 4.10 1.98 -16.88
C GLY A 21 4.28 2.46 -18.32
N ALA A 22 3.41 3.37 -18.79
CA ALA A 22 3.62 4.08 -20.04
C ALA A 22 4.92 4.90 -19.99
N ASP A 23 5.51 5.15 -21.16
CA ASP A 23 6.76 5.90 -21.24
C ASP A 23 6.61 7.30 -20.60
N GLY A 24 7.47 7.60 -19.63
CA GLY A 24 7.43 8.86 -18.88
C GLY A 24 6.58 8.82 -17.61
N ASP A 25 5.73 7.82 -17.40
CA ASP A 25 4.93 7.65 -16.16
C ASP A 25 5.86 7.67 -14.94
N ALA A 26 5.39 8.28 -13.86
CA ALA A 26 6.11 8.38 -12.61
C ALA A 26 5.30 7.85 -11.43
N ALA A 27 6.05 7.43 -10.40
CA ALA A 27 5.50 7.03 -9.12
C ALA A 27 6.32 7.66 -8.00
N MET A 28 5.65 8.40 -7.11
CA MET A 28 6.25 8.92 -5.90
C MET A 28 5.56 8.35 -4.66
N ASN A 29 6.35 8.14 -3.61
CA ASN A 29 5.87 7.60 -2.34
C ASN A 29 6.64 8.25 -1.20
N PHE A 30 5.92 8.67 -0.17
CA PHE A 30 6.48 9.01 1.13
C PHE A 30 5.91 8.09 2.22
N TYR A 31 6.81 7.47 2.97
CA TYR A 31 6.51 6.60 4.10
C TYR A 31 7.06 7.20 5.40
N ALA A 32 6.28 7.09 6.47
CA ALA A 32 6.73 7.32 7.83
C ALA A 32 6.22 6.21 8.77
N GLY A 33 7.09 5.70 9.63
CA GLY A 33 6.76 4.68 10.61
C GLY A 33 7.40 4.97 11.96
N TYR A 34 6.66 4.75 13.05
CA TYR A 34 7.15 5.00 14.40
C TYR A 34 6.92 3.79 15.31
N ASN A 35 8.01 3.29 15.88
CA ASN A 35 8.02 2.15 16.80
C ASN A 35 8.02 2.63 18.25
N ILE A 36 7.07 2.16 19.04
CA ILE A 36 6.91 2.43 20.47
C ILE A 36 6.71 1.10 21.21
N GLY A 37 7.75 0.58 21.85
CA GLY A 37 7.68 -0.73 22.52
C GLY A 37 7.22 -1.88 21.60
N LYS A 38 6.01 -2.40 21.83
CA LYS A 38 5.37 -3.46 21.03
C LYS A 38 4.49 -2.93 19.90
N HIS A 39 4.41 -1.61 19.73
CA HIS A 39 3.50 -0.93 18.82
C HIS A 39 4.26 -0.30 17.66
N THR A 40 3.68 -0.35 16.46
CA THR A 40 4.17 0.38 15.29
C THR A 40 3.02 1.09 14.62
N ILE A 41 3.15 2.39 14.38
CA ILE A 41 2.23 3.17 13.54
C ILE A 41 2.94 3.46 12.22
N LYS A 42 2.26 3.28 11.09
CA LYS A 42 2.82 3.41 9.74
C LYS A 42 1.87 4.25 8.89
N GLY A 43 2.39 5.21 8.17
CA GLY A 43 1.66 6.01 7.20
C GLY A 43 2.41 6.04 5.88
N MET A 44 1.66 6.01 4.78
CA MET A 44 2.17 6.17 3.44
C MET A 44 1.22 7.03 2.63
N ILE A 45 1.79 7.94 1.86
CA ILE A 45 1.11 8.66 0.77
C ILE A 45 1.88 8.39 -0.51
N ALA A 46 1.17 8.08 -1.59
CA ALA A 46 1.76 7.91 -2.90
C ALA A 46 0.91 8.60 -3.96
N ASP A 47 1.58 8.95 -5.05
CA ASP A 47 1.00 9.49 -6.27
C ASP A 47 1.64 8.69 -7.41
N VAL A 48 0.81 7.97 -8.17
CA VAL A 48 1.25 6.98 -9.15
C VAL A 48 0.42 7.11 -10.42
N ASP A 49 1.07 7.54 -11.50
CA ASP A 49 0.43 7.69 -12.79
C ASP A 49 -0.17 6.35 -13.26
N ASN A 50 -1.44 6.38 -13.69
CA ASN A 50 -2.18 5.25 -14.26
C ASN A 50 -2.30 4.03 -13.32
N TYR A 51 -2.08 4.19 -12.01
CA TYR A 51 -2.19 3.10 -11.03
C TYR A 51 -2.64 3.61 -9.66
N GLY A 52 -3.93 3.88 -9.54
CA GLY A 52 -4.56 4.30 -8.29
C GLY A 52 -4.46 5.80 -8.00
N GLU A 53 -3.62 6.51 -8.77
CA GLU A 53 -3.36 7.94 -8.64
C GLU A 53 -2.91 8.28 -7.21
N THR A 54 -3.68 9.09 -6.48
CA THR A 54 -3.38 9.38 -5.07
C THR A 54 -3.80 8.22 -4.16
N ILE A 55 -2.83 7.65 -3.45
CA ILE A 55 -3.01 6.53 -2.51
C ILE A 55 -2.65 6.96 -1.09
N TYR A 56 -3.53 6.61 -0.13
CA TYR A 56 -3.30 6.78 1.31
C TYR A 56 -3.34 5.43 2.01
N HIS A 57 -2.35 5.14 2.86
CA HIS A 57 -2.31 3.92 3.67
C HIS A 57 -1.88 4.24 5.10
N LEU A 58 -2.74 3.96 6.06
CA LEU A 58 -2.47 4.09 7.48
C LEU A 58 -2.58 2.72 8.14
N GLY A 59 -1.57 2.33 8.91
CA GLY A 59 -1.51 1.03 9.56
C GLY A 59 -1.03 1.10 11.00
N TYR A 60 -1.50 0.15 11.78
CA TYR A 60 -1.10 -0.08 13.15
C TYR A 60 -0.80 -1.55 13.36
N ASP A 61 0.37 -1.84 13.93
CA ASP A 61 0.80 -3.17 14.32
C ASP A 61 0.97 -3.27 15.84
N TYR A 62 0.53 -4.39 16.41
CA TYR A 62 0.83 -4.79 17.79
C TYR A 62 1.53 -6.14 17.81
N ARG A 63 2.79 -6.15 18.25
CA ARG A 63 3.58 -7.37 18.46
C ARG A 63 3.23 -7.99 19.81
N HIS A 64 2.38 -9.02 19.80
CA HIS A 64 1.99 -9.73 21.03
C HIS A 64 3.17 -10.55 21.59
N ARG A 65 3.81 -11.32 20.71
CA ARG A 65 5.04 -12.11 20.93
C ARG A 65 5.98 -11.90 19.75
N ASP A 66 7.21 -12.39 19.83
CA ASP A 66 8.18 -12.26 18.74
C ASP A 66 7.76 -13.01 17.46
N ASP A 67 6.89 -14.00 17.58
CA ASP A 67 6.34 -14.80 16.48
C ASP A 67 4.88 -14.44 16.11
N LEU A 68 4.23 -13.51 16.84
CA LEU A 68 2.81 -13.18 16.64
C LEU A 68 2.55 -11.68 16.71
N LYS A 69 2.02 -11.14 15.61
CA LYS A 69 1.60 -9.75 15.45
C LYS A 69 0.12 -9.67 15.05
N PHE A 70 -0.59 -8.68 15.58
CA PHE A 70 -1.90 -8.24 15.11
C PHE A 70 -1.77 -6.92 14.35
N PHE A 71 -2.61 -6.68 13.35
CA PHE A 71 -2.61 -5.45 12.58
C PHE A 71 -4.02 -4.93 12.31
N ALA A 72 -4.12 -3.62 12.11
CA ALA A 72 -5.29 -2.91 11.60
C ALA A 72 -4.84 -1.84 10.61
N GLU A 73 -5.47 -1.76 9.45
CA GLU A 73 -5.04 -0.88 8.36
C GLU A 73 -6.23 -0.27 7.63
N VAL A 74 -6.08 0.99 7.23
CA VAL A 74 -6.98 1.71 6.31
C VAL A 74 -6.18 2.04 5.06
N TYR A 75 -6.71 1.66 3.91
CA TYR A 75 -6.13 1.93 2.60
C TYR A 75 -7.17 2.62 1.72
N SER A 76 -6.76 3.62 0.96
CA SER A 76 -7.60 4.35 0.03
C SER A 76 -6.83 4.65 -1.26
N GLU A 77 -7.51 4.56 -2.39
CA GLU A 77 -6.99 4.90 -3.72
C GLU A 77 -8.04 5.73 -4.47
N GLU A 78 -7.60 6.70 -5.28
CA GLU A 78 -8.48 7.59 -6.05
C GLU A 78 -9.03 6.90 -7.30
N GLU A 79 -8.16 6.20 -8.02
CA GLU A 79 -8.54 5.29 -9.11
C GLU A 79 -8.28 3.82 -8.71
N THR A 80 -8.73 2.89 -9.53
CA THR A 80 -8.59 1.46 -9.22
C THR A 80 -7.14 1.00 -9.38
N ALA A 81 -6.54 0.50 -8.31
CA ALA A 81 -5.25 -0.18 -8.32
C ALA A 81 -5.34 -1.55 -7.62
N ALA A 82 -5.62 -1.56 -6.32
CA ALA A 82 -5.68 -2.77 -5.49
C ALA A 82 -7.12 -3.15 -5.09
N ILE A 83 -8.06 -2.21 -5.09
CA ILE A 83 -9.46 -2.46 -4.72
C ILE A 83 -10.26 -2.77 -5.98
N THR A 84 -10.43 -4.06 -6.27
CA THR A 84 -11.31 -4.48 -7.37
C THR A 84 -12.79 -4.39 -6.96
N THR A 85 -13.62 -3.88 -7.87
CA THR A 85 -15.06 -3.67 -7.63
C THR A 85 -15.89 -4.96 -7.74
N LYS A 86 -15.29 -6.09 -8.14
CA LYS A 86 -16.02 -7.34 -8.43
C LYS A 86 -15.31 -8.60 -7.93
N TYR A 87 -16.11 -9.65 -7.68
CA TYR A 87 -15.64 -10.96 -7.20
C TYR A 87 -14.82 -11.76 -8.23
N GLY A 88 -14.76 -11.35 -9.50
CA GLY A 88 -13.99 -12.03 -10.55
C GLY A 88 -12.48 -11.78 -10.54
N GLY A 89 -11.96 -10.97 -9.60
CA GLY A 89 -10.53 -10.68 -9.51
C GLY A 89 -10.01 -9.94 -10.75
N LEU A 90 -8.79 -10.28 -11.18
CA LEU A 90 -8.09 -9.61 -12.29
C LEU A 90 -8.91 -9.53 -13.59
N ALA A 91 -9.68 -10.59 -13.91
CA ALA A 91 -10.46 -10.66 -15.14
C ALA A 91 -11.62 -9.66 -15.17
N GLU A 92 -12.04 -9.17 -14.00
CA GLU A 92 -13.16 -8.24 -13.85
C GLU A 92 -12.73 -6.89 -13.26
N THR A 93 -11.42 -6.68 -13.05
CA THR A 93 -10.88 -5.40 -12.59
C THR A 93 -11.14 -4.32 -13.63
N CYS A 94 -11.84 -3.27 -13.21
CA CYS A 94 -11.99 -2.06 -14.00
C CYS A 94 -10.86 -1.09 -13.65
N TRP A 95 -9.81 -1.05 -14.47
CA TRP A 95 -8.63 -0.23 -14.20
C TRP A 95 -8.87 1.28 -14.27
N SER A 96 -9.84 1.72 -15.06
CA SER A 96 -10.20 3.13 -15.22
C SER A 96 -11.46 3.51 -14.43
N CYS A 97 -11.72 2.81 -13.32
CA CYS A 97 -12.84 3.11 -12.43
C CYS A 97 -12.34 3.89 -11.21
N SER A 98 -13.22 4.69 -10.60
CA SER A 98 -12.99 5.27 -9.28
C SER A 98 -12.56 4.17 -8.31
N GLY A 99 -11.53 4.48 -7.53
CA GLY A 99 -11.03 3.67 -6.46
C GLY A 99 -11.98 3.63 -5.27
N GLY A 100 -11.46 3.25 -4.11
CA GLY A 100 -12.27 3.09 -2.92
C GLY A 100 -11.46 3.12 -1.64
N GLN A 101 -12.11 2.73 -0.55
CA GLN A 101 -11.51 2.63 0.76
C GLN A 101 -11.75 1.25 1.36
N VAL A 102 -10.70 0.66 1.92
CA VAL A 102 -10.75 -0.62 2.64
C VAL A 102 -10.24 -0.44 4.05
N PHE A 103 -10.92 -1.09 5.00
CA PHE A 103 -10.42 -1.33 6.34
C PHE A 103 -10.15 -2.81 6.53
N ALA A 104 -8.94 -3.16 6.96
CA ALA A 104 -8.49 -4.52 7.17
C ALA A 104 -7.99 -4.73 8.60
N VAL A 105 -8.24 -5.91 9.15
CA VAL A 105 -7.69 -6.37 10.42
C VAL A 105 -7.20 -7.79 10.27
N GLY A 106 -6.15 -8.15 11.00
CA GLY A 106 -5.64 -9.51 10.92
C GLY A 106 -4.50 -9.81 11.88
N LEU A 107 -3.86 -10.95 11.64
CA LEU A 107 -2.70 -11.40 12.38
C LEU A 107 -1.66 -12.00 11.43
N ARG A 108 -0.40 -11.97 11.85
CA ARG A 108 0.73 -12.64 11.22
C ARG A 108 1.40 -13.53 12.25
N TYR A 109 1.61 -14.79 11.88
CA TYR A 109 2.36 -15.77 12.66
C TYR A 109 3.62 -16.20 11.91
N ASP A 110 4.79 -16.08 12.54
CA ASP A 110 6.08 -16.42 11.95
C ASP A 110 6.59 -17.75 12.53
N PHE A 111 6.45 -18.86 11.78
CA PHE A 111 6.80 -20.23 12.23
C PHE A 111 8.30 -20.49 12.43
N GLY A 112 9.16 -19.57 11.98
CA GLY A 112 10.61 -19.73 11.98
C GLY A 112 11.35 -18.83 12.98
N ALA A 113 10.64 -18.12 13.86
CA ALA A 113 11.29 -17.34 14.90
C ALA A 113 11.93 -18.30 15.92
N PRO A 114 13.27 -18.25 16.14
CA PRO A 114 13.94 -19.04 17.17
C PRO A 114 13.52 -18.65 18.58
#